data_AF-D3L6U2-F1
#
_entry.id   AF-D3L6U2-F1
#
_cell.length_a   1.000
_cell.length_b   1.000
_cell.length_c   1.000
_cell.angle_alpha   90.00
_cell.angle_beta   90.00
_cell.angle_gamma   90.00
#
_symmetry.space_group_name_H-M   'P 1'
#
loop_
_entity.id
_entity.type
_entity.pdbx_description
1 polymer ?
#
loop_
_entity_poly.entity_id
_entity_poly.type
_entity_poly.pdbx_seq_one_letter_code
_entity_poly.pdbx_strand_id
1 'polypeptide(L)'
;MLIKNMPDVPNGFDVITNSHDGLNFDGITRFFKNGGLFITEQVGATNNYSLSSFLTDNYIPAHPENVMVNVISKLVERGFQILKSNSFYPKIWFYDVGAFVYYAKIISWEFPDFQC
;
A
#
# COMPACT_ATOMS: atom_id res chain seq x y z
N MET A 1 6.63 -7.19 3.71
CA MET A 1 7.55 -8.31 4.04
C MET A 1 8.11 -8.94 2.75
N LEU A 2 8.61 -8.14 1.79
CA LEU A 2 8.78 -8.59 0.39
C LEU A 2 10.16 -9.13 0.00
N ILE A 3 11.21 -8.90 0.80
CA ILE A 3 12.56 -9.33 0.40
C ILE A 3 12.85 -10.80 0.76
N LYS A 4 11.95 -11.48 1.48
CA LYS A 4 12.26 -12.84 1.97
C LYS A 4 12.21 -13.92 0.89
N ASN A 5 11.52 -13.70 -0.23
CA ASN A 5 11.25 -14.73 -1.25
C ASN A 5 11.55 -14.30 -2.70
N MET A 6 12.22 -13.17 -2.96
CA MET A 6 12.66 -12.86 -4.32
C MET A 6 13.84 -13.75 -4.71
N PRO A 7 13.89 -14.29 -5.94
CA PRO A 7 15.07 -14.97 -6.46
C PRO A 7 16.29 -14.07 -6.34
N ASP A 8 17.45 -14.63 -5.96
CA ASP A 8 18.71 -13.88 -5.91
C ASP A 8 19.27 -13.67 -7.33
N VAL A 9 18.58 -12.81 -8.09
CA VAL A 9 18.89 -12.47 -9.47
C VAL A 9 19.08 -10.96 -9.53
N PRO A 10 20.27 -10.46 -9.16
CA PRO A 10 20.57 -9.03 -9.30
C PRO A 10 20.50 -8.64 -10.78
N ASN A 11 20.08 -7.41 -11.07
CA ASN A 11 20.03 -6.87 -12.44
C ASN A 11 19.19 -7.74 -13.41
N GLY A 12 18.14 -8.40 -12.89
CA GLY A 12 17.38 -9.42 -13.61
C GLY A 12 16.15 -8.89 -14.36
N PHE A 13 15.57 -7.78 -13.91
CA PHE A 13 14.21 -7.39 -14.31
C PHE A 13 14.16 -6.02 -14.99
N ASP A 14 13.51 -5.97 -16.14
CA ASP A 14 13.20 -4.71 -16.85
C ASP A 14 12.02 -3.97 -16.21
N VAL A 15 11.06 -4.71 -15.62
CA VAL A 15 9.88 -4.17 -14.96
C VAL A 15 9.60 -4.92 -13.67
N ILE A 16 9.33 -4.18 -12.60
CA ILE A 16 8.84 -4.74 -11.33
C ILE A 16 7.51 -4.05 -11.01
N THR A 17 6.53 -4.84 -10.60
CA THR A 17 5.23 -4.34 -10.15
C THR A 17 5.00 -4.71 -8.68
N ASN A 18 4.34 -3.84 -7.93
CA ASN A 18 3.90 -4.10 -6.57
C ASN A 18 2.51 -3.52 -6.37
N SER A 19 1.52 -4.39 -6.14
CA SER A 19 0.15 -3.99 -5.88
C SER A 19 -0.29 -4.47 -4.51
N HIS A 20 -0.79 -3.55 -3.68
CA HIS A 20 -1.41 -3.83 -2.39
C HIS A 20 -0.52 -4.55 -1.35
N ASP A 21 0.79 -4.63 -1.56
CA ASP A 21 1.74 -5.17 -0.58
C ASP A 21 2.68 -4.07 -0.07
N GLY A 22 3.20 -4.23 1.15
CA GLY A 22 4.06 -3.26 1.80
C GLY A 22 5.39 -3.09 1.07
N LEU A 23 5.72 -1.86 0.71
CA LEU A 23 6.97 -1.51 0.04
C LEU A 23 8.19 -1.68 0.96
N ASN A 24 9.08 -2.61 0.58
CA ASN A 24 10.44 -2.63 1.12
C ASN A 24 11.35 -1.80 0.20
N PHE A 25 11.62 -0.57 0.64
CA PHE A 25 12.48 0.35 -0.10
C PHE A 25 13.95 -0.11 -0.12
N ASP A 26 14.41 -0.83 0.91
CA ASP A 26 15.81 -1.20 1.11
C ASP A 26 16.11 -2.54 0.44
N GLY A 27 16.32 -2.49 -0.87
CA GLY A 27 16.83 -3.62 -1.64
C GLY A 27 16.08 -3.91 -2.92
N ILE A 28 15.00 -3.17 -3.23
CA ILE A 28 14.29 -3.34 -4.50
C ILE A 28 15.15 -2.90 -5.70
N THR A 29 16.02 -1.90 -5.52
CA THR A 29 16.88 -1.33 -6.56
C THR A 29 17.81 -2.36 -7.20
N ARG A 30 18.30 -3.34 -6.43
CA ARG A 30 19.27 -4.36 -6.91
C ARG A 30 18.72 -5.30 -7.96
N PHE A 31 17.40 -5.44 -8.04
CA PHE A 31 16.73 -6.36 -8.96
C PHE A 31 16.50 -5.74 -10.34
N PHE A 32 16.52 -4.41 -10.45
CA PHE A 32 16.30 -3.74 -11.72
C PHE A 32 17.53 -3.82 -12.61
N LYS A 33 17.26 -3.96 -13.91
CA LYS A 33 18.20 -3.56 -14.93
C LYS A 33 18.38 -2.05 -14.94
N ASN A 34 19.52 -1.58 -15.48
CA ASN A 34 19.71 -0.16 -15.74
C ASN A 34 18.56 0.38 -16.59
N GLY A 35 17.85 1.40 -16.08
CA GLY A 35 16.66 1.98 -16.73
C GLY A 35 15.36 1.18 -16.56
N GLY A 36 15.33 0.19 -15.66
CA GLY A 36 14.13 -0.59 -15.37
C GLY A 36 12.99 0.25 -14.79
N LEU A 37 11.75 -0.23 -15.01
CA LEU A 37 10.53 0.46 -14.60
C LEU A 37 9.95 -0.14 -13.32
N PHE A 38 9.64 0.72 -12.35
CA PHE A 38 8.89 0.33 -11.17
C PHE A 38 7.48 0.90 -11.19
N ILE A 39 6.48 0.03 -11.06
CA ILE A 39 5.07 0.42 -10.98
C ILE A 39 4.53 -0.08 -9.64
N THR A 40 4.05 0.84 -8.80
CA THR A 40 3.48 0.47 -7.51
C THR A 40 2.12 1.10 -7.27
N GLU A 41 1.22 0.29 -6.70
CA GLU A 41 -0.07 0.68 -6.16
C GLU A 41 -0.10 0.33 -4.67
N GLN A 42 -0.46 1.29 -3.83
CA GLN A 42 -0.40 1.18 -2.37
C GLN A 42 -1.72 1.63 -1.74
N VAL A 43 -2.06 1.01 -0.61
CA VAL A 43 -3.18 1.48 0.22
C VAL A 43 -2.73 2.70 1.01
N GLY A 44 -3.26 3.87 0.66
CA GLY A 44 -2.93 5.11 1.33
C GLY A 44 -3.42 5.15 2.79
N ALA A 45 -2.73 5.91 3.65
CA ALA A 45 -3.06 6.07 5.07
C ALA A 45 -4.52 6.49 5.33
N THR A 46 -5.11 7.25 4.42
CA THR A 46 -6.48 7.78 4.51
C THR A 46 -7.50 6.93 3.73
N ASN A 47 -7.10 5.75 3.24
CA ASN A 47 -8.03 4.80 2.65
C ASN A 47 -9.17 4.50 3.63
N ASN A 48 -10.41 4.61 3.15
CA ASN A 48 -11.63 4.38 3.94
C ASN A 48 -11.71 5.12 5.29
N TYR A 49 -10.94 6.20 5.48
CA TYR A 49 -10.82 6.87 6.77
C TYR A 49 -12.18 7.20 7.39
N SER A 50 -13.13 7.66 6.57
CA SER A 50 -14.51 7.96 7.01
C SER A 50 -15.24 6.76 7.60
N LEU A 51 -15.02 5.56 7.05
CA LEU A 51 -15.65 4.33 7.53
C LEU A 51 -14.98 3.86 8.82
N SER A 52 -13.64 3.86 8.85
CA SER A 52 -12.87 3.48 10.04
C SER A 52 -13.15 4.41 11.22
N SER A 53 -13.19 5.73 10.98
CA SER A 53 -13.54 6.71 12.01
C SER A 53 -14.99 6.62 12.47
N PHE A 54 -15.88 6.02 11.68
CA PHE A 54 -17.27 5.79 12.07
C PHE A 54 -17.40 4.56 12.98
N LEU A 55 -16.56 3.54 12.81
CA LEU A 55 -16.61 2.29 13.58
C LEU A 55 -15.69 2.27 14.80
N THR A 56 -14.70 3.16 14.83
CA THR A 56 -13.70 3.19 15.90
C THR A 56 -13.50 4.63 16.38
N ASP A 57 -13.83 4.86 17.64
CA ASP A 57 -13.58 6.15 18.30
C ASP A 57 -12.08 6.46 18.30
N ASN A 58 -11.73 7.71 17.99
CA ASN A 58 -10.34 8.18 17.91
C ASN A 58 -9.47 7.32 16.96
N TYR A 59 -10.03 6.85 15.85
CA TYR A 59 -9.32 6.03 14.87
C TYR A 59 -7.98 6.64 14.42
N ILE A 60 -6.94 5.80 14.41
CA ILE A 60 -5.61 6.11 13.87
C ILE A 60 -5.33 5.10 12.77
N PRO A 61 -4.96 5.53 11.54
CA PRO A 61 -4.56 4.61 10.48
C PRO A 61 -3.43 3.68 10.92
N ALA A 62 -3.47 2.42 10.50
CA ALA A 62 -2.40 1.45 10.81
C ALA A 62 -1.03 1.85 10.25
N HIS A 63 -1.02 2.58 9.13
CA HIS A 63 0.19 3.05 8.44
C HIS A 63 0.05 4.56 8.13
N PRO A 64 0.10 5.44 9.14
CA PRO A 64 -0.16 6.86 8.97
C PRO A 64 0.87 7.56 8.07
N GLU A 65 2.07 7.00 7.98
CA GLU A 65 3.15 7.47 7.12
C GLU A 65 2.99 7.08 5.65
N ASN A 66 2.08 6.17 5.32
CA ASN A 66 1.87 5.67 3.95
C ASN A 66 1.04 6.64 3.11
N VAL A 67 1.55 7.86 2.97
CA VAL A 67 1.00 8.91 2.12
C VAL A 67 1.88 9.08 0.88
N MET A 68 1.27 9.44 -0.25
CA MET A 68 1.94 9.50 -1.56
C MET A 68 3.23 10.33 -1.53
N VAL A 69 3.24 11.48 -0.85
CA VAL A 69 4.42 12.34 -0.74
C VAL A 69 5.59 11.63 -0.06
N ASN A 70 5.33 10.86 1.01
CA ASN A 70 6.38 10.14 1.72
C ASN A 70 6.93 8.97 0.90
N VAL A 71 6.05 8.24 0.21
CA VAL A 71 6.44 7.14 -0.68
C VAL A 71 7.32 7.67 -1.82
N ILE A 72 6.91 8.79 -2.45
CA ILE A 72 7.69 9.46 -3.50
C ILE A 72 9.06 9.88 -2.96
N SER A 73 9.13 10.55 -1.81
CA SER A 73 10.41 10.99 -1.23
C SER A 73 11.35 9.80 -1.00
N LYS A 74 10.85 8.70 -0.43
CA LYS A 74 11.65 7.48 -0.19
C LYS A 74 12.16 6.83 -1.48
N LEU A 75 11.38 6.90 -2.57
CA LEU A 75 11.81 6.43 -3.90
C LEU A 75 12.88 7.35 -4.50
N VAL A 76 12.68 8.66 -4.45
CA VAL A 76 13.65 9.64 -4.97
C VAL A 76 14.99 9.54 -4.25
N GLU A 77 14.99 9.40 -2.92
CA GLU A 77 16.19 9.17 -2.10
C GLU A 77 16.99 7.92 -2.52
N ARG A 78 16.34 6.98 -3.22
CA ARG A 78 16.94 5.72 -3.69
C ARG A 78 17.26 5.74 -5.18
N GLY A 79 17.24 6.92 -5.81
CA GLY A 79 17.64 7.12 -7.19
C GLY A 79 16.54 6.86 -8.22
N PHE A 80 15.28 6.68 -7.80
CA PHE A 80 14.18 6.58 -8.75
C PHE A 80 13.82 7.96 -9.31
N GLN A 81 13.64 8.00 -10.63
CA GLN A 81 12.97 9.12 -11.30
C GLN A 81 11.46 8.86 -11.30
N ILE A 82 10.67 9.79 -10.77
CA ILE A 82 9.21 9.70 -10.80
C ILE A 82 8.70 10.10 -12.19
N LEU A 83 8.18 9.13 -12.94
CA LEU A 83 7.57 9.38 -14.25
C LEU A 83 6.09 9.79 -14.13
N LYS A 84 5.38 9.22 -13.15
CA LYS A 84 3.96 9.49 -12.88
C LYS A 84 3.63 9.13 -11.45
N SER A 85 2.80 9.96 -10.81
CA SER A 85 2.22 9.70 -9.50
C SER A 85 0.77 10.15 -9.47
N ASN A 86 -0.10 9.37 -8.85
CA ASN A 86 -1.49 9.76 -8.63
C ASN A 86 -2.04 9.07 -7.38
N SER A 87 -3.12 9.63 -6.83
CA SER A 87 -3.92 9.00 -5.79
C SER A 87 -5.38 9.02 -6.19
N PHE A 88 -6.13 8.03 -5.71
CA PHE A 88 -7.56 7.93 -5.98
C PHE A 88 -8.28 7.39 -4.75
N TYR A 89 -9.47 7.93 -4.49
CA TYR A 89 -10.33 7.54 -3.39
C TYR A 89 -11.64 6.98 -3.95
N PRO A 90 -11.72 5.66 -4.21
CA PRO A 90 -12.93 5.06 -4.74
C PRO A 90 -14.06 5.13 -3.72
N LYS A 91 -15.30 5.27 -4.22
CA LYS A 91 -16.50 5.10 -3.38
C LYS A 91 -16.81 3.62 -3.24
N ILE A 92 -17.10 3.18 -2.01
CA ILE A 92 -17.56 1.83 -1.70
C ILE A 92 -19.03 1.90 -1.28
N TRP A 93 -19.83 0.94 -1.76
CA TRP A 93 -21.23 0.80 -1.42
C TRP A 93 -21.48 -0.59 -0.85
N PHE A 94 -22.15 -0.65 0.30
CA PHE A 94 -22.62 -1.90 0.89
C PHE A 94 -24.13 -1.97 0.75
N TYR A 95 -24.62 -2.98 0.04
CA TYR A 95 -26.06 -3.23 -0.16
C TYR A 95 -26.61 -4.31 0.80
N ASP A 96 -25.73 -4.96 1.55
CA ASP A 96 -26.04 -6.01 2.50
C ASP A 96 -25.25 -5.76 3.79
N VAL A 97 -25.94 -5.85 4.93
CA VAL A 97 -25.32 -5.62 6.25
C VAL A 97 -24.29 -6.71 6.56
N GLY A 98 -24.55 -7.96 6.14
CA GLY A 98 -23.60 -9.06 6.29
C GLY A 98 -22.30 -8.82 5.52
N ALA A 99 -22.38 -8.29 4.31
CA ALA A 99 -21.20 -7.91 3.51
C ALA A 99 -20.37 -6.82 4.20
N PHE A 100 -21.03 -5.83 4.80
CA PHE A 100 -20.36 -4.80 5.58
C PHE A 100 -19.67 -5.37 6.83
N VAL A 101 -20.37 -6.19 7.63
CA VAL A 101 -19.82 -6.84 8.82
C VAL A 101 -18.65 -7.75 8.45
N TYR A 102 -18.78 -8.52 7.36
CA TYR A 102 -17.71 -9.37 6.87
C TYR A 102 -16.48 -8.56 6.44
N TYR A 103 -16.68 -7.46 5.70
CA TYR A 103 -15.60 -6.55 5.27
C TYR A 103 -14.81 -6.03 6.47
N ALA A 104 -15.51 -5.47 7.48
CA ALA A 104 -14.86 -4.96 8.68
C ALA A 104 -14.12 -6.06 9.45
N LYS A 105 -14.66 -7.29 9.49
CA LYS A 105 -14.04 -8.42 10.19
C LYS A 105 -12.76 -8.94 9.54
N ILE A 106 -12.67 -8.96 8.20
CA ILE A 106 -11.51 -9.53 7.50
C ILE A 106 -10.33 -8.55 7.35
N ILE A 107 -10.61 -7.24 7.35
CA ILE A 107 -9.57 -6.20 7.25
C ILE A 107 -9.13 -5.80 8.66
N SER A 108 -8.59 -6.76 9.40
CA SER A 108 -8.26 -6.60 10.82
C SER A 108 -7.18 -5.54 11.09
N TRP A 109 -6.39 -5.17 10.08
CA TRP A 109 -5.43 -4.08 10.20
C TRP A 109 -6.09 -2.70 10.10
N GLU A 110 -7.24 -2.58 9.41
CA GLU A 110 -8.00 -1.32 9.28
C GLU A 110 -9.05 -1.18 10.39
N PHE A 111 -9.66 -2.30 10.81
CA PHE A 111 -10.65 -2.36 11.89
C PHE A 111 -10.17 -3.32 12.99
N PRO A 112 -9.16 -2.94 13.78
CA PRO A 112 -8.68 -3.77 14.87
C PRO A 112 -9.83 -4.04 15.84
N ASP A 113 -9.88 -5.28 16.35
CA ASP A 113 -10.83 -5.72 17.37
C ASP A 113 -12.32 -5.59 17.01
N PHE A 114 -12.67 -5.47 15.72
CA PHE A 114 -14.07 -5.43 15.29
C PHE A 114 -14.84 -6.69 15.74
N GLN A 115 -15.87 -6.49 16.58
CA GLN A 115 -16.80 -7.51 17.05
C GLN A 115 -18.21 -7.19 16.55
N CYS A 116 -18.98 -8.22 16.19
CA CYS A 116 -20.37 -8.11 15.72
C CYS A 116 -21.30 -8.99 16.54
#